data_AF-A0A928JRU5-F1
#
_entry.id   AF-A0A928JRU5-F1
#
_cell.length_a   1.000
_cell.length_b   1.000
_cell.length_c   1.000
_cell.angle_alpha   90.00
_cell.angle_beta   90.00
_cell.angle_gamma   90.00
#
_symmetry.space_group_name_H-M   'P 1'
#
loop_
_entity.id
_entity.type
_entity.pdbx_description
1 polymer ?
#
loop_
_entity_poly.entity_id
_entity_poly.type
_entity_poly.pdbx_seq_one_letter_code
_entity_poly.pdbx_strand_id
1 'polypeptide(L)'
;MRKKDLLNQIKYLTQKVLEADKTVKKLNDDILDKEEEIRRLNEKIEAMEASYNEKPLEETISEQNEAEETIENDVSVPEMKYEDFNFAKESINEELDDVNDYAVKAISRIITESIKIGCVLASGDNPNKKELLNLTLGRTEVAKNEISSLIETNLSNAEKIKTIDNEENQVKEYYQSILAQL
;
A
#
# COMPACT_ATOMS: atom_id res chain seq x y z
N MET A 1 -56.31 8.07 14.52
CA MET A 1 -55.49 8.51 13.36
C MET A 1 -56.44 8.81 12.21
N ARG A 2 -56.39 9.99 11.58
CA ARG A 2 -57.37 10.34 10.54
C ARG A 2 -56.94 9.71 9.21
N LYS A 3 -57.92 9.40 8.35
CA LYS A 3 -57.69 8.81 7.01
C LYS A 3 -56.64 9.56 6.19
N LYS A 4 -56.57 10.89 6.33
CA LYS A 4 -55.58 11.76 5.67
C LYS A 4 -54.14 11.53 6.17
N ASP A 5 -53.97 11.28 7.46
CA ASP A 5 -52.66 11.06 8.08
C ASP A 5 -52.08 9.71 7.61
N LEU A 6 -52.93 8.67 7.55
CA LEU A 6 -52.58 7.37 7.00
C LEU A 6 -52.17 7.46 5.52
N LEU A 7 -52.89 8.26 4.72
CA LEU A 7 -52.57 8.44 3.31
C LEU A 7 -51.20 9.11 3.10
N ASN A 8 -50.87 10.09 3.93
CA ASN A 8 -49.59 10.77 3.88
C ASN A 8 -48.44 9.85 4.32
N GLN A 9 -48.67 9.03 5.35
CA GLN A 9 -47.69 8.02 5.78
C GLN A 9 -47.44 6.98 4.70
N ILE A 10 -48.50 6.48 4.04
CA ILE A 10 -48.35 5.53 2.93
C ILE A 10 -47.51 6.17 1.81
N LYS A 11 -47.81 7.40 1.39
CA LYS A 11 -47.01 8.10 0.36
C LYS A 11 -45.54 8.22 0.74
N TYR A 12 -45.26 8.63 1.97
CA TYR A 12 -43.90 8.76 2.48
C TYR A 12 -43.16 7.43 2.50
N LEU A 13 -43.81 6.37 2.99
CA LEU A 13 -43.23 5.03 3.03
C LEU A 13 -42.99 4.48 1.62
N THR A 14 -43.93 4.66 0.69
CA THR A 14 -43.76 4.25 -0.72
C THR A 14 -42.57 4.96 -1.36
N GLN A 15 -42.39 6.26 -1.10
CA GLN A 15 -41.24 6.98 -1.62
C GLN A 15 -39.92 6.45 -1.04
N LYS A 16 -39.87 6.19 0.27
CA LYS A 16 -38.69 5.58 0.90
C LYS A 16 -38.35 4.20 0.36
N VAL A 17 -39.36 3.36 0.09
CA VAL A 17 -39.16 2.05 -0.53
C VAL A 17 -38.59 2.20 -1.93
N LEU A 18 -39.11 3.15 -2.73
CA LEU A 18 -38.59 3.41 -4.07
C LEU A 18 -37.13 3.90 -4.06
N GLU A 19 -36.75 4.73 -3.10
CA GLU A 19 -35.37 5.20 -2.90
C GLU A 19 -34.44 4.06 -2.45
N ALA A 20 -34.92 3.20 -1.55
CA ALA A 20 -34.20 2.00 -1.14
C ALA A 20 -33.99 1.03 -2.32
N ASP A 21 -35.01 0.78 -3.14
CA ASP A 21 -34.90 -0.09 -4.33
C ASP A 21 -33.88 0.44 -5.34
N LYS A 22 -33.81 1.76 -5.54
CA LYS A 22 -32.78 2.38 -6.38
C LYS A 22 -31.38 2.16 -5.83
N THR A 23 -31.23 2.29 -4.51
CA THR A 23 -29.95 2.07 -3.83
C THR A 23 -29.51 0.61 -3.92
N VAL A 24 -30.43 -0.33 -3.68
CA VAL A 24 -30.18 -1.77 -3.82
C VAL A 24 -29.78 -2.12 -5.23
N LYS A 25 -30.45 -1.56 -6.25
CA LYS A 25 -30.08 -1.79 -7.64
C LYS A 25 -28.65 -1.32 -7.93
N LYS A 26 -28.29 -0.12 -7.48
CA LYS A 26 -26.93 0.41 -7.66
C LYS A 26 -25.89 -0.48 -6.98
N LEU A 27 -26.13 -0.91 -5.74
CA LEU A 27 -25.23 -1.80 -5.03
C LEU A 27 -25.07 -3.16 -5.73
N ASN A 28 -26.14 -3.69 -6.32
CA ASN A 28 -26.05 -4.92 -7.12
C ASN A 28 -25.20 -4.74 -8.38
N ASP A 29 -25.35 -3.60 -9.06
CA ASP A 29 -24.53 -3.28 -10.24
C ASP A 29 -23.04 -3.16 -9.82
N ASP A 30 -22.74 -2.47 -8.71
CA ASP A 30 -21.39 -2.33 -8.17
C ASP A 30 -20.78 -3.70 -7.75
N ILE A 31 -21.59 -4.61 -7.19
CA ILE A 31 -21.16 -5.98 -6.83
C ILE A 31 -20.77 -6.77 -8.09
N LEU A 32 -21.59 -6.70 -9.15
CA LEU A 32 -21.31 -7.40 -10.41
C LEU A 32 -19.98 -6.94 -11.03
N ASP A 33 -19.73 -5.63 -11.02
CA ASP A 33 -18.47 -5.06 -11.52
C ASP A 33 -17.26 -5.57 -10.70
N LYS A 34 -17.42 -5.65 -9.37
CA LYS A 34 -16.36 -6.17 -8.47
C LYS A 34 -16.13 -7.67 -8.62
N GLU A 35 -17.16 -8.46 -8.84
CA GLU A 35 -17.03 -9.89 -9.12
C GLU A 35 -16.27 -10.14 -10.44
N GLU A 36 -16.48 -9.29 -11.45
CA GLU A 36 -15.71 -9.36 -12.69
C GLU A 36 -14.24 -8.96 -12.51
N GLU A 37 -13.96 -7.95 -11.69
CA GLU A 37 -12.59 -7.57 -11.33
C GLU A 37 -11.85 -8.70 -10.60
N ILE A 38 -12.49 -9.33 -9.60
CA ILE A 38 -11.94 -10.47 -8.87
C ILE A 38 -11.63 -11.63 -9.82
N ARG A 39 -12.54 -11.93 -10.76
CA ARG A 39 -12.34 -12.98 -11.76
C ARG A 39 -11.07 -12.74 -12.60
N ARG A 40 -10.90 -11.51 -13.10
CA ARG A 40 -9.72 -11.13 -13.91
C ARG A 40 -8.43 -11.22 -13.09
N LEU A 41 -8.46 -10.82 -11.82
CA LEU A 41 -7.30 -10.93 -10.94
C LEU A 41 -6.93 -12.38 -10.66
N ASN A 42 -7.92 -13.25 -10.41
CA ASN A 42 -7.68 -14.68 -10.21
C ASN A 42 -7.10 -15.35 -11.45
N GLU A 43 -7.61 -15.05 -12.65
CA GLU A 43 -7.03 -15.55 -13.92
C GLU A 43 -5.56 -15.12 -14.06
N LYS A 44 -5.22 -13.90 -13.65
CA LYS A 44 -3.84 -13.39 -13.69
C LYS A 44 -2.95 -14.10 -12.66
N ILE A 45 -3.46 -14.40 -11.48
CA ILE A 45 -2.74 -15.17 -10.44
C ILE A 45 -2.47 -16.58 -10.96
N GLU A 46 -3.48 -17.28 -11.49
CA GLU A 46 -3.31 -18.62 -12.05
C GLU A 46 -2.27 -18.66 -13.19
N ALA A 47 -2.30 -17.66 -14.09
CA ALA A 47 -1.30 -17.55 -15.15
C ALA A 47 0.12 -17.34 -14.61
N MET A 48 0.26 -16.56 -13.53
CA MET A 48 1.54 -16.31 -12.88
C MET A 48 2.06 -17.56 -12.14
N GLU A 49 1.19 -18.27 -11.43
CA GLU A 49 1.51 -19.52 -10.75
C GLU A 49 1.91 -20.63 -11.73
N ALA A 50 1.22 -20.73 -12.88
CA ALA A 50 1.60 -21.66 -13.95
C ALA A 50 3.00 -21.37 -14.50
N SER A 51 3.36 -20.10 -14.68
CA SER A 51 4.71 -19.71 -15.14
C SER A 51 5.81 -19.99 -14.11
N TYR A 52 5.46 -20.03 -12.82
CA TYR A 52 6.42 -20.26 -11.73
C TYR A 52 6.71 -21.76 -11.52
N ASN A 53 5.75 -22.64 -11.82
CA ASN A 53 5.86 -24.09 -11.62
C ASN A 53 6.54 -24.86 -12.78
N GLU A 54 6.96 -24.19 -13.87
CA GLU A 54 7.65 -24.84 -15.01
C GLU A 54 9.20 -24.88 -14.91
N LYS A 55 9.82 -24.43 -13.81
CA LYS A 55 11.26 -24.67 -13.57
C LYS A 55 11.45 -25.77 -12.51
N PRO A 56 11.87 -26.99 -12.88
CA PRO A 56 12.21 -28.01 -11.90
C PRO A 56 13.48 -27.60 -11.16
N LEU A 57 13.38 -27.62 -9.83
CA LEU A 57 14.38 -27.19 -8.86
C LEU A 57 15.32 -28.35 -8.50
N GLU A 58 15.86 -29.07 -9.48
CA GLU A 58 16.74 -30.22 -9.24
C GLU A 58 17.82 -30.32 -10.32
N GLU A 59 18.86 -29.49 -10.24
CA GLU A 59 20.23 -29.75 -10.77
C GLU A 59 21.09 -28.49 -10.61
N THR A 60 21.52 -28.15 -9.38
CA THR A 60 22.71 -27.28 -9.16
C THR A 60 23.18 -27.26 -7.69
N ILE A 61 22.96 -28.33 -6.93
CA ILE A 61 23.64 -28.54 -5.63
C ILE A 61 24.42 -29.84 -5.69
N SER A 62 25.35 -29.93 -6.64
CA SER A 62 26.50 -30.83 -6.53
C SER A 62 27.48 -30.42 -7.61
N GLU A 63 28.73 -30.28 -7.21
CA GLU A 63 29.92 -30.05 -8.04
C GLU A 63 30.32 -28.58 -8.27
N GLN A 64 31.53 -28.31 -7.78
CA GLN A 64 32.46 -27.21 -8.11
C GLN A 64 32.33 -25.95 -7.23
N ASN A 65 32.79 -25.98 -5.98
CA ASN A 65 34.17 -25.62 -5.63
C ASN A 65 35.17 -25.54 -6.80
N GLU A 66 35.79 -24.36 -6.93
CA GLU A 66 36.92 -24.03 -7.82
C GLU A 66 36.58 -23.76 -9.29
N ALA A 67 36.19 -22.51 -9.58
CA ALA A 67 36.82 -21.71 -10.64
C ALA A 67 36.36 -20.24 -10.49
N GLU A 68 37.32 -19.33 -10.43
CA GLU A 68 37.11 -17.92 -10.75
C GLU A 68 36.58 -17.84 -12.18
N GLU A 69 35.33 -17.45 -12.37
CA GLU A 69 34.87 -16.98 -13.67
C GLU A 69 33.94 -15.77 -13.46
N THR A 70 34.45 -14.63 -13.91
CA THR A 70 33.74 -13.37 -14.05
C THR A 70 32.51 -13.56 -14.92
N ILE A 71 31.33 -13.68 -14.32
CA ILE A 71 30.07 -13.59 -15.04
C ILE A 71 29.68 -12.11 -15.06
N GLU A 72 29.99 -11.45 -16.18
CA GLU A 72 29.35 -10.20 -16.60
C GLU A 72 27.83 -10.47 -16.72
N ASN A 73 27.10 -10.22 -15.64
CA ASN A 73 25.66 -10.00 -15.74
C ASN A 73 25.46 -8.55 -16.18
N ASP A 74 25.44 -8.35 -17.50
CA ASP A 74 25.00 -7.12 -18.17
C ASP A 74 23.47 -6.97 -18.03
N VAL A 75 22.98 -6.95 -16.78
CA VAL A 75 21.68 -6.37 -16.46
C VAL A 75 21.97 -4.92 -16.14
N SER A 76 21.82 -4.07 -17.15
CA SER A 76 21.77 -2.61 -16.97
C SER A 76 20.53 -2.27 -16.12
N VAL A 77 20.69 -2.41 -14.79
CA VAL A 77 19.82 -1.74 -13.83
C VAL A 77 20.23 -0.28 -13.89
N PRO A 78 19.31 0.64 -14.22
CA PRO A 78 19.65 2.07 -14.26
C PRO A 78 20.27 2.48 -12.92
N GLU A 79 21.48 3.05 -12.95
CA GLU A 79 22.07 3.74 -11.80
C GLU A 79 21.13 4.90 -11.43
N MET A 80 20.19 4.66 -10.52
CA MET A 80 19.34 5.71 -9.97
C MET A 80 20.04 6.31 -8.76
N LYS A 81 20.44 7.58 -8.88
CA LYS A 81 20.95 8.32 -7.73
C LYS A 81 19.77 8.75 -6.88
N TYR A 82 19.95 8.73 -5.56
CA TYR A 82 18.93 9.13 -4.60
C TYR A 82 18.41 10.57 -4.85
N GLU A 83 19.26 11.40 -5.47
CA GLU A 83 19.00 12.78 -5.85
C GLU A 83 17.99 12.93 -7.01
N ASP A 84 17.74 11.88 -7.79
CA ASP A 84 16.82 11.90 -8.93
C ASP A 84 15.34 11.78 -8.49
N PHE A 85 15.10 11.39 -7.23
CA PHE A 85 13.77 11.39 -6.64
C PHE A 85 13.49 12.75 -6.02
N ASN A 86 12.90 13.63 -6.83
CA ASN A 86 12.47 14.93 -6.38
C ASN A 86 11.55 14.76 -5.15
N PHE A 87 11.95 15.30 -4.00
CA PHE A 87 11.17 15.39 -2.76
C PHE A 87 10.03 16.39 -2.90
N ALA A 88 9.34 16.38 -4.04
CA ALA A 88 8.24 17.26 -4.29
C ALA A 88 7.23 17.02 -3.16
N LYS A 89 7.11 18.04 -2.29
CA LYS A 89 5.86 18.38 -1.65
C LYS A 89 4.85 18.55 -2.77
N GLU A 90 4.28 17.46 -3.25
CA GLU A 90 2.92 17.53 -3.72
C GLU A 90 2.11 17.77 -2.46
N SER A 91 1.92 19.06 -2.15
CA SER A 91 0.86 19.48 -1.27
C SER A 91 -0.44 19.08 -1.96
N ILE A 92 -0.85 17.83 -1.75
CA ILE A 92 -2.20 17.40 -2.05
C ILE A 92 -3.07 18.10 -1.02
N ASN A 93 -3.46 19.35 -1.33
CA ASN A 93 -4.57 20.04 -0.69
C ASN A 93 -5.87 19.38 -1.16
N GLU A 94 -6.04 18.10 -0.86
CA GLU A 94 -7.38 17.51 -0.81
C GLU A 94 -7.84 17.63 0.64
N GLU A 95 -8.92 18.37 0.86
CA GLU A 95 -9.69 18.27 2.10
C GLU A 95 -10.12 16.80 2.24
N LEU A 96 -9.33 16.04 3.00
CA LEU A 96 -9.63 14.67 3.37
C LEU A 96 -10.62 14.72 4.53
N ASP A 97 -11.90 14.63 4.19
CA ASP A 97 -13.00 14.62 5.16
C ASP A 97 -12.99 13.36 6.05
N ASP A 98 -12.28 12.29 5.64
CA ASP A 98 -12.12 11.04 6.41
C ASP A 98 -10.65 10.81 6.83
N VAL A 99 -10.44 10.65 8.14
CA VAL A 99 -9.15 10.29 8.74
C VAL A 99 -8.64 8.94 8.25
N ASN A 100 -9.55 8.03 7.87
CA ASN A 100 -9.18 6.74 7.32
C ASN A 100 -8.45 6.90 5.98
N ASP A 101 -9.00 7.72 5.09
CA ASP A 101 -8.37 8.00 3.79
C ASP A 101 -7.01 8.69 3.98
N TYR A 102 -6.90 9.58 4.97
CA TYR A 102 -5.64 10.20 5.33
C TYR A 102 -4.60 9.18 5.80
N ALA A 103 -4.99 8.28 6.71
CA ALA A 103 -4.13 7.22 7.24
C ALA A 103 -3.66 6.25 6.15
N VAL A 104 -4.55 5.83 5.24
CA VAL A 104 -4.20 4.97 4.10
C VAL A 104 -3.17 5.66 3.18
N LYS A 105 -3.36 6.96 2.89
CA LYS A 105 -2.41 7.75 2.09
C LYS A 105 -1.05 7.87 2.80
N ALA A 106 -1.04 8.15 4.10
CA ALA A 106 0.19 8.22 4.89
C ALA A 106 0.98 6.90 4.89
N ILE A 107 0.30 5.77 5.14
CA ILE A 107 0.90 4.43 5.07
C ILE A 107 1.47 4.18 3.67
N SER A 108 0.73 4.54 2.62
CA SER A 108 1.18 4.37 1.24
C SER A 108 2.45 5.17 0.93
N ARG A 109 2.58 6.39 1.46
CA ARG A 109 3.80 7.21 1.34
C ARG A 109 4.99 6.55 2.04
N ILE A 110 4.80 6.09 3.29
CA ILE A 110 5.84 5.37 4.06
C ILE A 110 6.32 4.12 3.31
N ILE A 111 5.41 3.28 2.82
CA ILE A 111 5.77 2.07 2.06
C ILE A 111 6.53 2.43 0.78
N THR A 112 6.07 3.45 0.06
CA THR A 112 6.73 3.89 -1.17
C THR A 112 8.18 4.35 -0.90
N GLU A 113 8.41 5.09 0.19
CA GLU A 113 9.76 5.48 0.59
C GLU A 113 10.62 4.28 0.99
N SER A 114 10.07 3.34 1.77
CA SER A 114 10.73 2.08 2.13
C SER A 114 11.23 1.30 0.91
N ILE A 115 10.38 1.18 -0.11
CA ILE A 115 10.73 0.51 -1.37
C ILE A 115 11.88 1.23 -2.08
N LYS A 116 11.83 2.56 -2.17
CA LYS A 116 12.90 3.35 -2.80
C LYS A 116 14.24 3.12 -2.12
N ILE A 117 14.26 3.13 -0.78
CA ILE A 117 15.47 2.86 0.00
C ILE A 117 15.94 1.43 -0.23
N GLY A 118 15.02 0.46 -0.25
CA GLY A 118 15.32 -0.93 -0.57
C GLY A 118 15.98 -1.10 -1.93
N CYS A 119 15.53 -0.37 -2.95
CA CYS A 119 16.18 -0.35 -4.26
C CYS A 119 17.62 0.19 -4.18
N VAL A 120 17.84 1.31 -3.48
CA VAL A 120 19.19 1.88 -3.30
C VAL A 120 20.11 0.90 -2.56
N LEU A 121 19.63 0.27 -1.49
CA LEU A 121 20.38 -0.73 -0.72
C LEU A 121 20.72 -1.96 -1.56
N ALA A 122 19.82 -2.38 -2.47
CA ALA A 122 20.04 -3.52 -3.35
C ALA A 122 21.09 -3.24 -4.44
N SER A 123 21.13 -2.02 -4.96
CA SER A 123 22.09 -1.57 -5.97
C SER A 123 23.47 -1.20 -5.40
N GLY A 124 23.57 -0.91 -4.10
CA GLY A 124 24.82 -0.56 -3.44
C GLY A 124 25.68 -1.77 -3.06
N ASP A 125 27.00 -1.57 -2.99
CA ASP A 125 27.97 -2.59 -2.57
C ASP A 125 28.27 -2.54 -1.05
N ASN A 126 27.33 -2.00 -0.27
CA ASN A 126 27.49 -1.86 1.17
C ASN A 126 27.39 -3.24 1.86
N PRO A 127 28.40 -3.65 2.66
CA PRO A 127 28.42 -4.96 3.30
C PRO A 127 27.26 -5.18 4.28
N ASN A 128 26.67 -4.10 4.81
CA ASN A 128 25.57 -4.13 5.76
C ASN A 128 24.19 -4.02 5.09
N LYS A 129 24.10 -4.05 3.75
CA LYS A 129 22.83 -3.83 3.02
C LYS A 129 21.66 -4.68 3.49
N LYS A 130 21.90 -5.94 3.88
CA LYS A 130 20.87 -6.85 4.40
C LYS A 130 20.33 -6.39 5.76
N GLU A 131 21.21 -5.91 6.63
CA GLU A 131 20.82 -5.38 7.94
C GLU A 131 20.06 -4.06 7.79
N LEU A 132 20.58 -3.13 6.98
CA LEU A 132 19.91 -1.85 6.70
C LEU A 132 18.54 -2.05 6.04
N LEU A 133 18.39 -3.06 5.18
CA LEU A 133 17.10 -3.41 4.59
C LEU A 133 16.12 -3.93 5.65
N ASN A 134 16.58 -4.82 6.54
CA ASN A 134 15.75 -5.32 7.64
C ASN A 134 15.31 -4.20 8.60
N LEU A 135 16.20 -3.25 8.89
CA LEU A 135 15.87 -2.08 9.71
C LEU A 135 14.81 -1.19 9.02
N THR A 136 14.96 -0.96 7.71
CA THR A 136 13.99 -0.21 6.90
C THR A 136 12.62 -0.89 6.96
N LEU A 137 12.55 -2.19 6.66
CA LEU A 137 11.31 -2.98 6.69
C LEU A 137 10.68 -3.01 8.09
N GLY A 138 11.49 -3.24 9.13
CA GLY A 138 11.04 -3.25 10.52
C GLY A 138 10.41 -1.92 10.93
N ARG A 139 11.05 -0.79 10.62
CA ARG A 139 10.47 0.54 10.94
C ARG A 139 9.19 0.80 10.14
N THR A 140 9.13 0.39 8.88
CA THR A 140 7.94 0.51 8.02
C THR A 140 6.74 -0.21 8.63
N GLU A 141 6.95 -1.45 9.08
CA GLU A 141 5.89 -2.28 9.65
C GLU A 141 5.37 -1.72 10.97
N VAL A 142 6.26 -1.23 11.84
CA VAL A 142 5.89 -0.59 13.09
C VAL A 142 5.04 0.66 12.84
N ALA A 143 5.50 1.56 11.96
CA ALA A 143 4.78 2.80 11.67
C ALA A 143 3.40 2.55 11.04
N LYS A 144 3.28 1.55 10.16
CA LYS A 144 1.99 1.11 9.60
C LYS A 144 1.01 0.70 10.71
N ASN A 145 1.48 -0.09 11.67
CA ASN A 145 0.67 -0.58 12.77
C ASN A 145 0.29 0.55 13.74
N GLU A 146 1.22 1.46 14.02
CA GLU A 146 0.96 2.65 14.83
C GLU A 146 -0.11 3.54 14.19
N ILE A 147 0.02 3.87 12.90
CA ILE A 147 -0.99 4.65 12.15
C ILE A 147 -2.34 3.95 12.13
N SER A 148 -2.37 2.63 11.88
CA SER A 148 -3.61 1.85 11.85
C SER A 148 -4.30 1.85 13.22
N SER A 149 -3.54 1.75 14.31
CA SER A 149 -4.08 1.77 15.67
C SER A 149 -4.70 3.12 16.05
N LEU A 150 -4.21 4.24 15.47
CA LEU A 150 -4.75 5.58 15.74
C LEU A 150 -6.18 5.73 15.25
N ILE A 151 -6.57 5.01 14.19
CA ILE A 151 -7.93 5.03 13.65
C ILE A 151 -8.94 4.60 14.72
N GLU A 152 -8.61 3.57 15.51
CA GLU A 152 -9.48 2.98 16.52
C GLU A 152 -9.55 3.79 17.83
N THR A 153 -8.71 4.81 17.98
CA THR A 153 -8.68 5.64 19.19
C THR A 153 -9.84 6.63 19.26
N ASN A 154 -10.22 7.04 20.49
CA ASN A 154 -11.24 8.07 20.74
C ASN A 154 -10.74 9.52 20.59
N LEU A 155 -9.58 9.73 19.94
CA LEU A 155 -9.02 11.05 19.67
C LEU A 155 -9.86 11.80 18.63
N SER A 156 -9.78 13.14 18.65
CA SER A 156 -10.39 13.94 17.59
C SER A 156 -9.67 13.72 16.25
N ASN A 157 -10.38 13.93 15.14
CA ASN A 157 -9.81 13.75 13.80
C ASN A 157 -8.55 14.61 13.58
N ALA A 158 -8.55 15.85 14.07
CA ALA A 158 -7.39 16.75 13.97
C ALA A 158 -6.17 16.25 14.76
N GLU A 159 -6.39 15.64 15.94
CA GLU A 159 -5.31 15.06 16.73
C GLU A 159 -4.76 13.78 16.09
N LYS A 160 -5.63 12.96 15.50
CA LYS A 160 -5.20 11.77 14.73
C LYS A 160 -4.32 12.16 13.56
N ILE A 161 -4.75 13.11 12.73
CA ILE A 161 -3.97 13.62 11.59
C ILE A 161 -2.61 14.15 12.06
N LYS A 162 -2.58 15.00 13.09
CA LYS A 162 -1.32 15.53 13.65
C LYS A 162 -0.38 14.42 14.14
N THR A 163 -0.92 13.36 14.72
CA THR A 163 -0.12 12.22 15.21
C THR A 163 0.42 11.40 14.04
N ILE A 164 -0.38 11.20 12.99
CA ILE A 164 0.05 10.57 11.74
C ILE A 164 1.17 11.37 11.08
N ASP A 165 1.05 12.69 11.01
CA ASP A 165 2.09 13.56 10.45
C ASP A 165 3.40 13.47 11.24
N ASN A 166 3.32 13.40 12.57
CA ASN A 166 4.48 13.23 13.41
C ASN A 166 5.16 11.87 13.16
N GLU A 167 4.37 10.81 13.03
CA GLU A 167 4.85 9.47 12.73
C GLU A 167 5.55 9.40 11.36
N GLU A 168 4.96 9.99 10.32
CA GLU A 168 5.58 10.12 8.99
C GLU A 168 6.94 10.84 9.06
N ASN A 169 7.02 11.94 9.82
CA ASN A 169 8.29 12.67 9.96
C ASN A 169 9.37 11.84 10.67
N GLN A 170 9.01 11.09 11.72
CA GLN A 170 9.97 10.22 12.42
C GLN A 170 10.48 9.09 11.54
N VAL A 171 9.60 8.46 10.75
CA VAL A 171 9.99 7.45 9.76
C VAL A 171 10.98 8.04 8.76
N LYS A 172 10.68 9.24 8.25
CA LYS A 172 11.54 9.92 7.28
C LYS A 172 12.93 10.22 7.85
N GLU A 173 13.02 10.74 9.07
CA GLU A 173 14.29 10.97 9.75
C GLU A 173 15.08 9.66 9.94
N TYR A 174 14.39 8.59 10.31
CA TYR A 174 14.99 7.26 10.46
C TYR A 174 15.56 6.74 9.12
N TYR A 175 14.78 6.85 8.05
CA TYR A 175 15.20 6.49 6.70
C TYR A 175 16.39 7.32 6.21
N GLN A 176 16.42 8.61 6.48
CA GLN A 176 17.59 9.45 6.18
C GLN A 176 18.84 8.99 6.94
N SER A 177 18.68 8.55 8.20
CA SER A 177 19.77 7.97 8.99
C SER A 177 20.29 6.65 8.41
N ILE A 178 19.42 5.80 7.86
CA ILE A 178 19.83 4.57 7.16
C ILE A 178 20.66 4.91 5.92
N LEU A 179 20.18 5.86 5.12
CA LEU A 179 20.87 6.25 3.89
C LEU A 179 22.21 6.93 4.15
N ALA A 180 22.35 7.63 5.28
CA ALA A 180 23.63 8.20 5.69
C ALA A 180 24.69 7.13 6.09
N GLN A 181 24.29 5.87 6.25
CA GLN A 181 25.17 4.74 6.53
C GLN A 181 25.60 3.98 5.27
N LEU A 182 25.07 4.35 4.10
CA LEU A 182 25.44 3.77 2.83
C LEU A 182 26.82 4.22 2.38
#